data_AF-M1ERV5-F1
#
_entry.id   AF-M1ERV5-F1
#
_cell.length_a   1.000
_cell.length_b   1.000
_cell.length_c   1.000
_cell.angle_alpha   90.00
_cell.angle_beta   90.00
_cell.angle_gamma   90.00
#
_symmetry.space_group_name_H-M   'P 1'
#
loop_
_entity.id
_entity.type
_entity.pdbx_description
1 polymer ?
#
loop_
_entity_poly.entity_id
_entity_poly.type
_entity_poly.pdbx_seq_one_letter_code
_entity_poly.pdbx_strand_id
1 'polypeptide(L)' 'GKPIKLLANYFEVDIPKIDVYHYEVDIKPDKCPRRVNREVVEYMVQHFKPQIFGDRKPVYDGKKNIYTV' A
#
# COMPACT_ATOMS: atom_id res chain seq x y z
N GLY A 1 31.23 11.30 -28.27
CA GLY A 1 31.51 9.92 -27.79
C GLY A 1 30.75 8.91 -28.63
N LYS A 2 31.15 7.64 -28.62
CA LYS A 2 30.42 6.56 -29.33
C LYS A 2 29.36 5.92 -28.41
N PRO A 3 28.13 5.67 -28.88
CA PRO A 3 27.11 4.96 -28.08
C PRO A 3 27.55 3.54 -27.70
N ILE A 4 27.11 3.07 -26.52
CA ILE A 4 27.34 1.70 -26.03
C ILE A 4 26.03 1.11 -25.49
N LYS A 5 25.84 -0.19 -25.68
CA LYS A 5 24.69 -0.93 -25.13
C LYS A 5 24.93 -1.22 -23.65
N LEU A 6 23.92 -0.96 -22.82
CA LEU A 6 23.95 -1.23 -21.39
C LEU A 6 22.78 -2.15 -21.03
N LEU A 7 22.98 -2.96 -19.99
CA LEU A 7 21.90 -3.57 -19.25
C LEU A 7 21.86 -2.89 -17.89
N ALA A 8 20.66 -2.55 -17.45
CA ALA A 8 20.42 -1.97 -16.14
C ALA A 8 19.47 -2.88 -15.38
N ASN A 9 19.50 -2.79 -14.05
CA ASN A 9 18.60 -3.51 -13.14
C ASN A 9 17.20 -2.86 -13.09
N TYR A 10 16.71 -2.39 -14.23
CA TYR A 10 15.36 -1.85 -14.40
C TYR A 10 14.50 -2.93 -15.03
N PHE A 11 13.32 -3.11 -14.46
CA PHE A 11 12.31 -4.04 -14.94
C PHE A 11 11.10 -3.20 -15.33
N GLU A 12 10.66 -3.36 -16.57
CA GLU A 12 9.47 -2.67 -17.08
C GLU A 12 8.22 -3.18 -16.36
N VAL A 13 7.31 -2.27 -16.02
CA VAL A 13 6.07 -2.57 -15.32
C VAL A 13 4.93 -1.83 -16.00
N ASP A 14 3.87 -2.57 -16.34
CA ASP A 14 2.64 -2.01 -16.88
C ASP A 14 1.75 -1.49 -15.74
N ILE A 15 1.41 -0.20 -15.80
CA ILE A 15 0.53 0.44 -14.82
C ILE A 15 -0.85 0.64 -15.43
N PRO A 16 -1.92 0.08 -14.83
CA PRO A 16 -3.27 0.26 -15.35
C PRO A 16 -3.75 1.71 -15.21
N LYS A 17 -4.52 2.18 -16.19
CA LYS A 17 -5.16 3.50 -16.17
C LYS A 17 -6.50 3.42 -15.43
N ILE A 18 -6.42 3.27 -14.11
CA ILE A 18 -7.58 3.20 -13.22
C ILE A 18 -7.46 4.24 -12.12
N ASP A 19 -8.59 4.62 -11.53
CA ASP A 19 -8.61 5.45 -10.35
C ASP A 19 -8.16 4.65 -9.12
N VAL A 20 -7.41 5.30 -8.24
CA VAL A 20 -6.98 4.76 -6.95
C VAL A 20 -7.48 5.71 -5.87
N TYR A 21 -8.06 5.14 -4.82
CA TYR A 21 -8.60 5.91 -3.70
C TYR A 21 -7.58 5.98 -2.58
N HIS A 22 -7.32 7.19 -2.08
CA HIS A 22 -6.43 7.45 -0.96
C HIS A 22 -7.23 7.81 0.29
N TYR A 23 -6.88 7.20 1.41
CA TYR A 23 -7.47 7.44 2.72
C TYR A 23 -6.39 7.79 3.73
N GLU A 24 -6.65 8.83 4.53
CA GLU A 24 -5.85 9.13 5.72
C GLU A 24 -6.37 8.32 6.91
N VAL A 25 -5.45 7.75 7.68
CA VAL A 25 -5.75 6.88 8.83
C VAL A 25 -4.95 7.34 10.04
N ASP A 26 -5.61 7.38 11.19
CA ASP A 26 -5.00 7.71 12.48
C ASP A 26 -5.07 6.50 13.40
N ILE A 27 -3.91 5.99 13.81
CA ILE A 27 -3.78 4.84 14.72
C ILE A 27 -3.31 5.36 16.07
N LYS A 28 -4.06 5.05 17.14
CA LYS A 28 -3.72 5.42 18.51
C LYS A 28 -3.41 4.18 19.35
N PRO A 29 -2.29 4.16 20.11
CA PRO A 29 -1.31 5.24 20.28
C PRO A 29 -0.41 5.45 19.04
N ASP A 30 0.05 6.69 18.84
CA ASP A 30 0.71 7.19 17.62
C ASP A 30 2.22 6.84 17.51
N LYS A 31 2.81 6.30 18.59
CA LYS A 31 4.25 5.96 18.68
C LYS A 31 4.56 4.47 18.49
N CYS A 32 3.66 3.72 17.88
CA CYS A 32 3.89 2.32 17.57
C CYS A 32 4.93 2.14 16.45
N PRO A 33 5.79 1.11 16.50
CA PRO A 33 6.68 0.77 15.39
C PRO A 33 5.89 0.54 14.10
N ARG A 34 6.46 0.95 12.95
CA ARG A 34 5.81 0.81 11.63
C ARG A 34 5.35 -0.62 11.32
N ARG A 35 6.07 -1.64 11.80
CA ARG A 35 5.69 -3.05 11.67
C ARG A 35 4.40 -3.36 12.46
N VAL A 36 4.30 -2.90 13.70
CA VAL A 36 3.12 -3.07 14.53
C VAL A 36 1.91 -2.40 13.88
N ASN A 37 2.08 -1.19 13.33
CA ASN A 37 1.00 -0.51 12.60
C ASN A 37 0.50 -1.34 11.40
N ARG A 38 1.40 -2.03 10.70
CA ARG A 38 1.00 -2.93 9.59
C ARG A 38 0.21 -4.13 10.08
N GLU A 39 0.64 -4.75 11.17
CA GLU A 39 -0.08 -5.88 11.78
C GLU A 39 -1.47 -5.46 12.27
N VAL A 40 -1.60 -4.26 12.86
CA VAL A 40 -2.89 -3.68 13.25
C VAL A 40 -3.81 -3.46 12.04
N VAL A 41 -3.30 -2.86 10.97
CA VAL A 41 -4.11 -2.63 9.75
C VAL A 41 -4.46 -3.94 9.06
N GLU A 42 -3.55 -4.91 9.02
CA GLU A 42 -3.83 -6.25 8.47
C GLU A 42 -4.96 -6.94 9.24
N TYR A 43 -4.91 -6.92 10.57
CA TYR A 43 -5.98 -7.44 11.41
C TYR A 43 -7.30 -6.69 11.19
N MET A 44 -7.27 -5.36 11.14
CA MET A 44 -8.46 -4.53 10.87
C MET A 44 -9.10 -4.90 9.52
N VAL A 45 -8.29 -5.06 8.47
CA VAL A 45 -8.79 -5.41 7.14
C VAL A 45 -9.46 -6.79 7.13
N GLN A 46 -8.87 -7.76 7.81
CA GLN A 46 -9.45 -9.11 7.93
C GLN A 46 -10.73 -9.11 8.77
N HIS A 47 -10.72 -8.44 9.93
CA HIS A 47 -11.84 -8.42 10.86
C HIS A 47 -13.06 -7.70 10.29
N PHE A 48 -12.84 -6.54 9.65
CA PHE A 48 -13.92 -5.74 9.06
C PHE A 48 -14.13 -6.04 7.56
N LYS A 49 -13.63 -7.18 7.07
CA LYS A 49 -13.81 -7.62 5.68
C LYS A 49 -15.29 -7.62 5.27
N PRO A 50 -16.24 -8.20 6.02
CA PRO A 50 -17.63 -8.27 5.57
C PRO A 50 -18.35 -6.91 5.54
N GLN A 51 -17.88 -5.93 6.32
CA GLN A 51 -18.57 -4.65 6.52
C GLN A 51 -18.03 -3.52 5.63
N ILE A 52 -16.70 -3.45 5.49
CA ILE A 52 -16.03 -2.29 4.86
C ILE A 52 -15.23 -2.73 3.63
N PHE A 53 -14.36 -3.74 3.80
CA PHE A 53 -13.36 -4.03 2.77
C PHE A 53 -13.88 -4.93 1.64
N GLY A 54 -14.90 -5.75 1.88
CA GLY A 54 -15.41 -6.71 0.88
C GLY A 54 -14.26 -7.57 0.35
N ASP A 55 -14.10 -7.60 -0.97
CA ASP A 55 -12.97 -8.28 -1.63
C ASP A 55 -11.77 -7.35 -1.94
N ARG A 56 -11.84 -6.07 -1.53
CA ARG A 56 -10.74 -5.13 -1.71
C ARG A 56 -9.56 -5.52 -0.82
N LYS A 57 -8.36 -5.36 -1.37
CA LYS A 57 -7.09 -5.60 -0.67
C LYS A 57 -6.33 -4.28 -0.54
N PRO A 58 -6.65 -3.45 0.48
CA PRO A 58 -5.97 -2.18 0.69
C PRO A 58 -4.47 -2.39 0.92
N VAL A 59 -3.67 -1.44 0.44
CA VAL A 59 -2.24 -1.36 0.75
C VAL A 59 -1.98 -0.21 1.72
N TYR A 60 -1.11 -0.45 2.69
CA TYR A 60 -0.84 0.50 3.77
C TYR A 60 0.65 0.83 3.87
N ASP A 61 0.95 2.12 3.97
CA ASP A 61 2.32 2.62 4.05
C ASP A 61 2.97 2.41 5.44
N GLY A 62 2.22 1.99 6.46
CA GLY A 62 2.71 1.80 7.82
C GLY A 62 2.67 3.05 8.71
N LYS A 63 2.18 4.18 8.18
CA LYS A 63 2.04 5.44 8.92
C LYS A 63 0.61 5.96 8.92
N LYS A 64 0.15 6.53 7.81
CA LYS A 64 -1.13 7.26 7.73
C LYS A 64 -1.87 7.04 6.42
N ASN A 65 -1.28 6.35 5.44
CA ASN A 65 -1.83 6.32 4.09
C ASN A 65 -2.26 4.90 3.72
N ILE A 66 -3.57 4.74 3.48
CA ILE A 66 -4.15 3.53 2.88
C ILE A 66 -4.61 3.84 1.45
N TYR A 67 -4.40 2.88 0.54
CA TYR A 67 -4.86 2.96 -0.84
C TYR A 67 -5.68 1.74 -1.22
N THR A 68 -6.75 1.95 -2.00
CA THR A 68 -7.54 0.87 -2.61
C THR A 68 -7.78 1.13 -4.09
N VAL A 69 -7.95 0.03 -4.83
CA VAL A 69 -8.54 0.01 -6.17
C VAL A 69 -10.02 -0.33 -6.12
#